data_AF-A0A413G2V0-F1
#
_entry.id   AF-A0A413G2V0-F1
#
_cell.length_a   1.000
_cell.length_b   1.000
_cell.length_c   1.000
_cell.angle_alpha   90.00
_cell.angle_beta   90.00
_cell.angle_gamma   90.00
#
_symmetry.space_group_name_H-M   'P 1'
#
loop_
_entity.id
_entity.type
_entity.pdbx_description
1 polymer ?
#
loop_
_entity_poly.entity_id
_entity_poly.type
_entity_poly.pdbx_seq_one_letter_code
_entity_poly.pdbx_strand_id
1 'polypeptide(L)'
;MANNISKMSDLMAVTGENAQVLGKFVYFSLSNILVYREDLQQICEAMGLENISAPRPSDANAFRCATGDIKGRVVDQMQIYRVFCRDNERQGEIISRELVKETLDATTNQYAKLANLSLNTGLGLFSYDNLAFDPVINPYPYCEEAQRLYERYQQCVGRKQIETLTNNFLDRMQALKISIHGRLYFVPRSHMHEVSLFEDFIEALNTHNQHTSPLVVNSMYVMDDEKQRREMAAEFYNNVRKEIEEYQERAQHLISSGSQSPSIMNRWILKIDALEAKKREYEEILNRQLDDLNSEFTILRTFSQELASRVRSIELQKAA
;
A
#
# COMPACT_ATOMS: atom_id res chain seq x y z
N MET A 1 7.66 -14.04 31.08
CA MET A 1 7.50 -13.56 29.69
C MET A 1 6.92 -14.70 28.87
N ALA A 2 5.60 -14.70 28.69
CA ALA A 2 4.94 -15.66 27.81
C ALA A 2 4.53 -14.91 26.54
N ASN A 3 5.04 -15.36 25.39
CA ASN A 3 4.51 -14.98 24.09
C ASN A 3 3.06 -15.47 24.03
N ASN A 4 2.10 -14.59 24.32
CA ASN A 4 0.71 -14.84 23.98
C ASN A 4 0.58 -14.70 22.46
N ILE A 5 0.76 -15.82 21.78
CA ILE A 5 0.44 -15.98 20.37
C ILE A 5 -1.07 -16.12 20.31
N SER A 6 -1.78 -15.02 20.07
CA SER A 6 -3.22 -15.05 19.77
C SER A 6 -3.43 -15.92 18.52
N LYS A 7 -4.20 -17.00 18.62
CA LYS A 7 -4.56 -17.84 17.47
C LYS A 7 -5.83 -17.29 16.84
N MET A 8 -6.02 -17.46 15.53
CA MET A 8 -7.26 -17.06 14.84
C MET A 8 -8.53 -17.72 15.43
N SER A 9 -8.38 -18.88 16.07
CA SER A 9 -9.45 -19.55 16.83
C SER A 9 -9.89 -18.79 18.09
N ASP A 10 -9.13 -17.78 18.53
CA ASP A 10 -9.46 -16.97 19.70
C ASP A 10 -10.36 -15.78 19.37
N LEU A 11 -10.39 -15.36 18.10
CA LEU A 11 -11.22 -14.27 17.57
C LEU A 11 -12.53 -14.86 17.02
N MET A 12 -13.59 -14.89 17.84
CA MET A 12 -14.89 -15.38 17.40
C MET A 12 -15.63 -14.33 16.59
N ALA A 13 -15.81 -14.60 15.29
CA ALA A 13 -16.63 -13.80 14.41
C ALA A 13 -18.00 -14.45 14.16
N VAL A 14 -19.07 -13.66 14.20
CA VAL A 14 -20.45 -14.12 14.08
C VAL A 14 -21.19 -13.33 13.01
N THR A 15 -22.19 -13.93 12.40
CA THR A 15 -23.20 -13.26 11.57
C THR A 15 -24.39 -12.86 12.46
N GLY A 16 -24.52 -11.59 12.89
CA GLY A 16 -25.69 -11.18 13.69
C GLY A 16 -25.79 -9.71 14.09
N GLU A 17 -27.03 -9.20 14.12
CA GLU A 17 -27.45 -7.81 14.26
C GLU A 17 -27.12 -7.12 15.61
N ASN A 18 -26.38 -6.01 15.51
CA ASN A 18 -26.49 -4.69 16.18
C ASN A 18 -26.66 -4.45 17.69
N ALA A 19 -26.54 -5.42 18.60
CA ALA A 19 -26.47 -5.08 20.05
C ALA A 19 -25.18 -5.45 20.79
N GLN A 20 -24.45 -6.48 20.36
CA GLN A 20 -23.34 -7.06 21.14
C GLN A 20 -22.04 -7.18 20.33
N VAL A 21 -21.66 -6.13 19.60
CA VAL A 21 -20.45 -6.15 18.78
C VAL A 21 -19.50 -5.02 19.13
N LEU A 22 -18.20 -5.31 19.20
CA LEU A 22 -17.14 -4.30 19.38
C LEU A 22 -16.82 -3.58 18.07
N GLY A 23 -17.09 -4.23 16.95
CA GLY A 23 -16.71 -3.73 15.62
C GLY A 23 -16.68 -4.85 14.59
N LYS A 24 -15.85 -4.68 13.56
CA LYS A 24 -15.60 -5.65 12.50
C LYS A 24 -14.11 -5.92 12.34
N PHE A 25 -13.74 -7.17 12.06
CA PHE A 25 -12.50 -7.43 11.34
C PHE A 25 -12.71 -7.19 9.85
N VAL A 26 -11.73 -6.59 9.20
CA VAL A 26 -11.69 -6.34 7.76
C VAL A 26 -10.40 -6.94 7.22
N TYR A 27 -10.53 -7.82 6.24
CA TYR A 27 -9.43 -8.38 5.48
C TYR A 27 -9.59 -7.99 4.02
N PHE A 28 -8.50 -7.55 3.39
CA PHE A 28 -8.53 -7.27 1.96
C PHE A 28 -7.21 -7.59 1.25
N SER A 29 -7.31 -7.93 -0.03
CA SER A 29 -6.20 -8.10 -0.95
C SER A 29 -6.42 -7.26 -2.20
N LEU A 30 -5.46 -6.38 -2.48
CA LEU A 30 -5.41 -5.58 -3.71
C LEU A 30 -4.58 -6.32 -4.78
N SER A 31 -4.88 -7.62 -4.95
CA SER A 31 -4.23 -8.51 -5.91
C SER A 31 -4.10 -7.81 -7.27
N ASN A 32 -2.94 -7.93 -7.93
CA ASN A 32 -2.54 -7.28 -9.19
C ASN A 32 -3.61 -6.33 -9.80
N ILE A 33 -3.84 -5.16 -9.19
CA ILE A 33 -4.88 -4.24 -9.65
C ILE A 33 -4.34 -3.32 -10.73
N LEU A 34 -5.13 -3.14 -11.78
CA LEU A 34 -4.88 -2.14 -12.82
C LEU A 34 -6.23 -1.60 -13.29
N VAL A 35 -6.50 -0.30 -13.10
CA VAL A 35 -7.78 0.33 -13.46
C VAL A 35 -7.50 1.58 -14.28
N TYR A 36 -8.32 1.92 -15.27
CA TYR A 36 -8.14 3.18 -16.00
C TYR A 36 -8.33 4.37 -15.06
N ARG A 37 -7.56 5.44 -15.28
CA ARG A 37 -7.65 6.65 -14.46
C ARG A 37 -9.04 7.28 -14.47
N GLU A 38 -9.69 7.24 -15.63
CA GLU A 38 -11.04 7.78 -15.81
C GLU A 38 -12.07 6.96 -15.02
N ASP A 39 -12.00 5.64 -15.07
CA ASP A 39 -12.83 4.74 -14.27
C ASP A 39 -12.63 4.97 -12.77
N LEU A 40 -11.37 5.07 -12.30
CA LEU A 40 -11.09 5.38 -10.90
C LEU A 40 -11.71 6.72 -10.48
N GLN A 41 -11.59 7.75 -11.34
CA GLN A 41 -12.15 9.06 -11.07
C GLN A 41 -13.68 8.99 -10.94
N GLN A 42 -14.35 8.29 -11.85
CA GLN A 42 -15.81 8.09 -11.79
C GLN A 42 -16.23 7.33 -10.52
N ILE A 43 -15.49 6.28 -10.14
CA ILE A 43 -15.75 5.54 -8.88
C ILE A 43 -15.62 6.49 -7.68
N CYS A 44 -14.54 7.29 -7.62
CA CYS A 44 -14.34 8.24 -6.52
C CYS A 44 -15.42 9.31 -6.45
N GLU A 45 -15.82 9.87 -7.60
CA GLU A 45 -16.90 10.87 -7.70
C GLU A 45 -18.25 10.29 -7.25
N ALA A 46 -18.61 9.09 -7.73
CA ALA A 46 -19.86 8.41 -7.36
C ALA A 46 -19.95 8.12 -5.87
N MET A 47 -18.81 7.90 -5.21
CA MET A 47 -18.72 7.60 -3.77
C MET A 47 -18.49 8.84 -2.90
N GLY A 48 -18.46 10.05 -3.49
CA GLY A 48 -18.22 11.29 -2.75
C GLY A 48 -16.83 11.39 -2.14
N LEU A 49 -15.83 10.71 -2.71
CA LEU A 49 -14.44 10.77 -2.26
C LEU A 49 -13.75 11.99 -2.90
N GLU A 50 -13.65 13.08 -2.15
CA GLU A 50 -13.08 14.34 -2.65
C GLU A 50 -11.60 14.24 -3.05
N ASN A 51 -11.25 14.93 -4.15
CA ASN A 51 -9.87 15.27 -4.53
C ASN A 51 -8.86 14.11 -4.66
N ILE A 52 -9.30 12.96 -5.15
CA ILE A 52 -8.37 11.89 -5.54
C ILE A 52 -7.81 12.19 -6.93
N SER A 53 -6.83 13.08 -7.00
CA SER A 53 -5.99 13.18 -8.19
C SER A 53 -5.00 12.00 -8.15
N ALA A 54 -5.37 10.87 -8.76
CA ALA A 54 -4.41 9.80 -8.95
C ALA A 54 -3.35 10.30 -9.96
N PRO A 55 -2.10 10.58 -9.51
CA PRO A 55 -1.11 11.15 -10.38
C PRO A 55 -0.83 10.18 -11.51
N ARG A 56 -0.68 10.71 -12.73
CA ARG A 56 -0.30 9.91 -13.90
C ARG A 56 0.97 9.12 -13.56
N PRO A 57 1.02 7.80 -13.82
CA PRO A 57 2.25 7.06 -13.70
C PRO A 57 3.34 7.72 -14.54
N SER A 58 4.56 7.81 -14.01
CA SER A 58 5.67 8.27 -14.84
C SER A 58 5.90 7.30 -15.99
N ASP A 59 6.30 7.81 -17.15
CA ASP A 59 6.58 6.97 -18.32
C ASP A 59 7.63 5.90 -17.99
N ALA A 60 8.62 6.27 -17.18
CA ALA A 60 9.61 5.34 -16.65
C ALA A 60 9.00 4.20 -15.82
N ASN A 61 7.96 4.47 -15.03
CA ASN A 61 7.27 3.43 -14.27
C ASN A 61 6.40 2.57 -15.20
N ALA A 62 5.65 3.18 -16.11
CA ALA A 62 4.84 2.47 -17.11
C ALA A 62 5.69 1.50 -17.94
N PHE A 63 6.88 1.94 -18.39
CA PHE A 63 7.82 1.10 -19.13
C PHE A 63 8.32 -0.09 -18.31
N ARG A 64 8.68 0.13 -17.04
CA ARG A 64 9.13 -0.95 -16.14
C ARG A 64 8.03 -1.97 -15.85
N CYS A 65 6.80 -1.51 -15.68
CA CYS A 65 5.64 -2.39 -15.51
C CYS A 65 5.38 -3.21 -16.78
N ALA A 66 5.26 -2.55 -17.93
CA ALA A 66 4.99 -3.19 -19.22
C ALA A 66 6.02 -4.27 -19.57
N THR A 67 7.30 -3.93 -19.50
CA THR A 67 8.39 -4.89 -19.78
C THR A 67 8.53 -5.97 -18.71
N GLY A 68 8.17 -5.69 -17.45
CA GLY A 68 8.20 -6.68 -16.36
C GLY A 68 7.09 -7.73 -16.45
N ASP A 69 5.98 -7.39 -17.11
CA ASP A 69 4.85 -8.30 -17.34
C ASP A 69 5.04 -9.18 -18.58
N ILE A 70 6.03 -8.88 -19.42
CA ILE A 70 6.41 -9.75 -20.52
C ILE A 70 6.98 -11.05 -19.97
N LYS A 71 6.19 -12.11 -20.10
CA LYS A 71 6.55 -13.48 -19.70
C LYS A 71 6.06 -14.44 -20.76
N GLY A 72 6.97 -15.26 -21.28
CA GLY A 72 6.67 -16.35 -22.19
C GLY A 72 7.22 -17.67 -21.65
N ARG A 73 6.52 -18.76 -21.93
CA ARG A 73 7.03 -20.12 -21.69
C ARG A 73 6.78 -20.95 -22.93
N VAL A 74 7.85 -21.42 -23.55
CA VAL A 74 7.82 -22.24 -24.78
C VAL A 74 8.45 -23.59 -24.47
N VAL A 75 7.84 -24.67 -24.96
CA VAL A 75 8.40 -26.01 -24.87
C VAL A 75 8.74 -26.46 -26.28
N ASP A 76 10.01 -26.80 -26.50
CA ASP A 76 10.47 -27.33 -27.79
C ASP A 76 11.52 -28.41 -27.53
N GLN A 77 11.42 -29.54 -28.24
CA GLN A 77 12.35 -30.69 -28.17
C GLN A 77 12.76 -31.11 -26.74
N MET A 78 11.77 -31.29 -25.85
CA MET A 78 11.97 -31.64 -24.42
C MET A 78 12.71 -30.59 -23.57
N GLN A 79 12.98 -29.40 -24.12
CA GLN A 79 13.53 -28.27 -23.39
C GLN A 79 12.44 -27.22 -23.13
N ILE A 80 12.56 -26.54 -21.99
CA ILE A 80 11.65 -25.46 -21.62
C ILE A 80 12.42 -24.15 -21.69
N TYR A 81 11.86 -23.18 -22.42
CA TYR A 81 12.40 -21.85 -22.53
C TYR A 81 11.50 -20.85 -21.82
N ARG A 82 12.10 -19.95 -21.04
CA ARG A 82 11.43 -18.77 -20.49
C ARG A 82 11.84 -17.54 -21.29
N VAL A 83 10.87 -16.70 -21.60
CA VAL A 83 11.09 -15.39 -22.23
C VAL A 83 10.70 -14.32 -21.23
N PHE A 84 11.59 -13.37 -20.97
CA PHE A 84 11.30 -12.24 -20.09
C PHE A 84 12.24 -11.08 -20.35
N CYS A 85 11.93 -9.90 -19.82
CA CYS A 85 12.82 -8.74 -19.89
C CYS A 85 13.74 -8.67 -18.67
N ARG A 86 15.04 -8.42 -18.89
CA ARG A 86 16.00 -8.09 -17.84
C ARG A 86 16.41 -6.62 -17.88
N ASP A 87 16.73 -6.06 -16.72
CA ASP A 87 17.34 -4.72 -16.64
C ASP A 87 18.73 -4.74 -17.29
N ASN A 88 19.00 -3.72 -18.11
CA ASN A 88 20.28 -3.59 -18.81
C ASN A 88 21.02 -2.35 -18.33
N GLU A 89 20.60 -1.16 -18.80
CA GLU A 89 21.33 0.08 -18.55
C GLU A 89 20.39 1.29 -18.48
N ARG A 90 20.75 2.24 -17.61
CA ARG A 90 20.14 3.57 -17.55
C ARG A 90 21.22 4.60 -17.88
N GLN A 91 21.05 5.30 -19.00
CA GLN A 91 21.98 6.34 -19.44
C GLN A 91 21.20 7.63 -19.72
N GLY A 92 21.40 8.66 -18.90
CA GLY A 92 20.67 9.92 -19.01
C GLY A 92 19.15 9.72 -18.99
N GLU A 93 18.49 10.13 -20.07
CA GLU A 93 17.04 10.02 -20.27
C GLU A 93 16.60 8.69 -20.91
N ILE A 94 17.53 7.78 -21.19
CA ILE A 94 17.21 6.49 -21.81
C ILE A 94 17.21 5.40 -20.74
N ILE A 95 16.10 4.67 -20.67
CA ILE A 95 15.95 3.45 -19.88
C ILE A 95 15.88 2.28 -20.86
N SER A 96 16.75 1.28 -20.70
CA SER A 96 16.79 0.11 -21.58
C SER A 96 16.62 -1.20 -20.82
N ARG A 97 15.97 -2.16 -21.47
CA ARG A 97 15.79 -3.55 -21.01
C ARG A 97 16.03 -4.49 -22.17
N GLU A 98 16.50 -5.69 -21.86
CA GLU A 98 16.75 -6.72 -22.87
C GLU A 98 15.71 -7.81 -22.77
N LEU A 99 15.07 -8.13 -23.88
CA LEU A 99 14.27 -9.34 -24.01
C LEU A 99 15.23 -10.52 -24.12
N VAL A 100 15.10 -11.51 -23.23
CA VAL A 100 15.98 -12.68 -23.21
C VAL A 100 15.18 -13.97 -23.24
N LYS A 101 15.81 -14.99 -23.83
CA LYS A 101 15.43 -16.40 -23.71
C LYS A 101 16.34 -17.06 -22.69
N GLU A 102 15.76 -17.73 -21.70
CA GLU A 102 16.45 -18.58 -20.73
C GLU A 102 16.08 -20.04 -20.97
N THR A 103 17.07 -20.91 -21.13
CA THR A 103 16.85 -22.37 -21.18
C THR A 103 16.84 -22.93 -19.76
N LEU A 104 15.71 -23.53 -19.37
CA LEU A 104 15.58 -24.28 -18.12
C LEU A 104 16.12 -25.70 -18.32
N ASP A 105 16.79 -26.25 -17.30
CA ASP A 105 17.43 -27.59 -17.23
C ASP A 105 18.94 -27.66 -17.54
N ALA A 106 19.65 -26.54 -17.61
CA ALA A 106 21.11 -26.54 -17.56
C ALA A 106 21.62 -26.34 -16.12
N THR A 107 22.69 -27.03 -15.73
CA THR A 107 23.42 -26.79 -14.46
C THR A 107 23.89 -25.34 -14.30
N THR A 108 23.88 -24.56 -15.39
CA THR A 108 24.03 -23.10 -15.44
C THR A 108 23.01 -22.52 -16.43
N ASN A 109 22.16 -21.58 -16.00
CA ASN A 109 21.16 -20.96 -16.86
C ASN A 109 21.84 -20.27 -18.06
N GLN A 110 21.46 -20.67 -19.28
CA GLN A 110 21.94 -20.05 -20.51
C GLN A 110 20.95 -18.99 -20.98
N TYR A 111 21.45 -17.78 -21.19
CA TYR A 111 20.66 -16.64 -21.66
C TYR A 111 21.04 -16.27 -23.09
N ALA A 112 20.05 -16.19 -23.97
CA ALA A 112 20.18 -15.61 -25.30
C ALA A 112 19.42 -14.28 -25.36
N LYS A 113 20.08 -13.23 -25.84
CA LYS A 113 19.45 -11.93 -26.06
C LYS A 113 18.63 -11.98 -27.35
N LEU A 114 17.38 -11.53 -27.27
CA LEU A 114 16.42 -11.57 -28.37
C LEU A 114 16.09 -10.18 -28.94
N ALA A 115 16.08 -9.13 -28.13
CA ALA A 115 15.82 -7.76 -28.56
C ALA A 115 16.25 -6.74 -27.48
N ASN A 116 16.38 -5.47 -27.84
CA ASN A 116 16.35 -4.38 -26.87
C ASN A 116 15.00 -3.68 -26.88
N LEU A 117 14.57 -3.24 -25.71
CA LEU A 117 13.43 -2.37 -25.47
C LEU A 117 13.98 -1.12 -24.79
N SER A 118 13.60 0.06 -25.27
CA SER A 118 14.05 1.32 -24.68
C SER A 118 12.94 2.35 -24.58
N LEU A 119 13.05 3.19 -23.57
CA LEU A 119 12.22 4.37 -23.37
C LEU A 119 13.12 5.60 -23.30
N ASN A 120 12.85 6.59 -24.14
CA ASN A 120 13.32 7.94 -23.92
C ASN A 120 12.34 8.67 -22.99
N THR A 121 12.75 8.97 -21.76
CA THR A 121 11.89 9.60 -20.75
C THR A 121 11.65 11.09 -20.99
N GLY A 122 12.50 11.77 -21.75
CA GLY A 122 12.30 13.18 -22.11
C GLY A 122 11.25 13.35 -23.22
N LEU A 123 11.19 12.38 -24.14
CA LEU A 123 10.23 12.37 -25.26
C LEU A 123 8.99 11.50 -25.02
N GLY A 124 9.00 10.64 -24.00
CA GLY A 124 7.95 9.64 -23.77
C GLY A 124 7.87 8.59 -24.89
N LEU A 125 8.98 8.33 -25.60
CA LEU A 125 9.00 7.47 -26.78
C LEU A 125 9.52 6.08 -26.44
N PHE A 126 8.64 5.08 -26.54
CA PHE A 126 8.97 3.66 -26.51
C PHE A 126 9.52 3.21 -27.86
N SER A 127 10.59 2.42 -27.87
CA SER A 127 11.10 1.79 -29.08
C SER A 127 11.73 0.43 -28.78
N TYR A 128 11.87 -0.40 -29.81
CA TYR A 128 12.58 -1.66 -29.75
C TYR A 128 13.44 -1.86 -30.99
N ASP A 129 14.58 -2.52 -30.82
CA ASP A 129 15.54 -2.77 -31.88
C ASP A 129 16.30 -4.08 -31.66
N ASN A 130 17.24 -4.38 -32.56
CA ASN A 130 18.13 -5.53 -32.47
C ASN A 130 17.39 -6.87 -32.30
N LEU A 131 16.30 -7.04 -33.05
CA LEU A 131 15.53 -8.29 -33.12
C LEU A 131 16.45 -9.41 -33.64
N ALA A 132 16.89 -10.26 -32.73
CA ALA A 132 17.73 -11.41 -33.05
C ALA A 132 16.86 -12.52 -33.67
N PHE A 133 17.38 -13.14 -34.72
CA PHE A 133 16.80 -14.39 -35.20
C PHE A 133 17.05 -15.49 -34.17
N ASP A 134 15.98 -16.18 -33.76
CA ASP A 134 16.05 -17.37 -32.93
C ASP A 134 15.15 -18.46 -33.53
N PRO A 135 15.63 -19.70 -33.63
CA PRO A 135 14.88 -20.77 -34.29
C PRO A 135 13.63 -21.22 -33.53
N VAL A 136 13.52 -20.90 -32.24
CA VAL A 136 12.42 -21.34 -31.37
C VAL A 136 11.49 -20.19 -31.02
N ILE A 137 12.03 -18.98 -30.82
CA ILE A 137 11.28 -17.85 -30.27
C ILE A 137 11.30 -16.67 -31.22
N ASN A 138 10.13 -16.28 -31.73
CA ASN A 138 9.99 -15.00 -32.43
C ASN A 138 9.94 -13.85 -31.40
N PRO A 139 10.90 -12.90 -31.38
CA PRO A 139 10.88 -11.78 -30.44
C PRO A 139 9.82 -10.73 -30.73
N TYR A 140 9.40 -10.56 -31.99
CA TYR A 140 8.56 -9.46 -32.41
C TYR A 140 7.23 -9.35 -31.63
N PRO A 141 6.45 -10.44 -31.43
CA PRO A 141 5.20 -10.37 -30.67
C PRO A 141 5.39 -9.92 -29.22
N TYR A 142 6.52 -10.25 -28.59
CA TYR A 142 6.83 -9.81 -27.23
C TYR A 142 7.16 -8.32 -27.17
N CYS A 143 7.84 -7.79 -28.18
CA CYS A 143 8.15 -6.35 -28.29
C CYS A 143 6.87 -5.54 -28.55
N GLU A 144 6.00 -6.01 -29.45
CA GLU A 144 4.71 -5.38 -29.75
C GLU A 144 3.80 -5.38 -28.52
N GLU A 145 3.72 -6.51 -27.81
CA GLU A 145 2.96 -6.60 -26.55
C GLU A 145 3.52 -5.67 -25.48
N ALA A 146 4.85 -5.53 -25.38
CA ALA A 146 5.48 -4.61 -24.43
C ALA A 146 5.10 -3.15 -24.72
N GLN A 147 5.05 -2.76 -25.99
CA GLN A 147 4.60 -1.42 -26.38
C GLN A 147 3.11 -1.21 -26.05
N ARG A 148 2.26 -2.19 -26.37
CA ARG A 148 0.82 -2.14 -26.06
C ARG A 148 0.55 -2.04 -24.56
N LEU A 149 1.29 -2.80 -23.75
CA LEU A 149 1.22 -2.70 -22.29
C LEU A 149 1.74 -1.36 -21.80
N TYR A 150 2.79 -0.80 -22.40
CA TYR A 150 3.31 0.51 -22.03
C TYR A 150 2.25 1.60 -22.20
N GLU A 151 1.61 1.67 -23.36
CA GLU A 151 0.53 2.62 -23.65
C GLU A 151 -0.63 2.48 -22.66
N ARG A 152 -1.01 1.24 -22.32
CA ARG A 152 -2.01 0.95 -21.30
C ARG A 152 -1.58 1.43 -19.91
N TYR A 153 -0.36 1.12 -19.49
CA TYR A 153 0.17 1.52 -18.18
C TYR A 153 0.29 3.04 -18.02
N GLN A 154 0.38 3.82 -19.11
CA GLN A 154 0.33 5.28 -19.04
C GLN A 154 -1.07 5.80 -18.66
N GLN A 155 -2.12 5.06 -18.97
CA GLN A 155 -3.52 5.46 -18.77
C GLN A 155 -4.14 4.87 -17.50
N CYS A 156 -3.52 3.84 -16.94
CA CYS A 156 -4.02 3.12 -15.77
C CYS A 156 -3.32 3.51 -14.46
N VAL A 157 -3.97 3.21 -13.35
CA VAL A 157 -3.42 3.27 -11.99
C VAL A 157 -3.22 1.86 -11.46
N GLY A 158 -2.08 1.65 -10.81
CA GLY A 158 -1.72 0.35 -10.25
C GLY A 158 -1.90 0.29 -8.75
N ARG A 159 -1.52 -0.85 -8.18
CA ARG A 159 -1.60 -1.16 -6.74
C ARG A 159 -1.08 -0.06 -5.82
N LYS A 160 0.05 0.58 -6.12
CA LYS A 160 0.66 1.58 -5.22
C LYS A 160 -0.23 2.82 -5.03
N GLN A 161 -0.87 3.27 -6.10
CA GLN A 161 -1.79 4.40 -6.05
C GLN A 161 -3.06 4.02 -5.27
N ILE A 162 -3.60 2.84 -5.55
CA ILE A 162 -4.79 2.33 -4.87
C ILE A 162 -4.52 2.09 -3.37
N GLU A 163 -3.34 1.60 -3.00
CA GLU A 163 -2.91 1.46 -1.60
C GLU A 163 -2.93 2.78 -0.84
N THR A 164 -2.66 3.90 -1.51
CA THR A 164 -2.76 5.22 -0.87
C THR A 164 -4.21 5.54 -0.51
N LEU A 165 -5.16 5.21 -1.39
CA LEU A 165 -6.60 5.39 -1.13
C LEU A 165 -7.09 4.46 -0.03
N THR A 166 -6.64 3.20 -0.08
CA THR A 166 -6.96 2.23 0.96
C THR A 166 -6.44 2.66 2.33
N ASN A 167 -5.26 3.27 2.41
CA ASN A 167 -4.75 3.82 3.67
C ASN A 167 -5.64 4.96 4.19
N ASN A 168 -6.13 5.85 3.32
CA ASN A 168 -7.07 6.91 3.73
C ASN A 168 -8.37 6.31 4.30
N PHE A 169 -8.88 5.24 3.71
CA PHE A 169 -10.02 4.49 4.24
C PHE A 169 -9.72 3.90 5.62
N LEU A 170 -8.56 3.25 5.79
CA LEU A 170 -8.13 2.68 7.07
C LEU A 170 -8.01 3.75 8.17
N ASP A 171 -7.48 4.92 7.83
CA ASP A 171 -7.37 6.06 8.75
C ASP A 171 -8.76 6.58 9.17
N ARG A 172 -9.68 6.75 8.20
CA ARG A 172 -11.08 7.15 8.46
C ARG A 172 -11.85 6.15 9.32
N MET A 173 -11.52 4.86 9.17
CA MET A 173 -12.11 3.77 9.94
C MET A 173 -11.51 3.61 11.34
N GLN A 174 -10.49 4.40 11.71
CA GLN A 174 -9.70 4.19 12.93
C GLN A 174 -9.14 2.76 13.02
N ALA A 175 -8.83 2.16 11.88
CA ALA A 175 -8.48 0.75 11.80
C ALA A 175 -7.23 0.42 12.64
N LEU A 176 -7.28 -0.69 13.36
CA LEU A 176 -6.18 -1.25 14.12
C LEU A 176 -5.66 -2.50 13.41
N LYS A 177 -4.41 -2.48 12.98
CA LYS A 177 -3.80 -3.63 12.31
C LYS A 177 -3.61 -4.79 13.27
N ILE A 178 -3.96 -6.01 12.87
CA ILE A 178 -3.77 -7.21 13.71
C ILE A 178 -2.44 -7.85 13.36
N SER A 179 -1.52 -7.90 14.33
CA SER A 179 -0.08 -8.14 14.08
C SER A 179 0.25 -9.50 13.46
N ILE A 180 -0.60 -10.51 13.70
CA ILE A 180 -0.40 -11.91 13.29
C ILE A 180 -0.86 -12.21 11.86
N HIS A 181 -1.72 -11.37 11.27
CA HIS A 181 -2.37 -11.67 9.99
C HIS A 181 -2.17 -10.51 9.01
N GLY A 182 -1.40 -10.76 7.95
CA GLY A 182 -1.12 -9.77 6.92
C GLY A 182 -2.41 -9.19 6.33
N ARG A 183 -2.60 -7.88 6.44
CA ARG A 183 -3.77 -7.09 5.99
C ARG A 183 -5.09 -7.39 6.70
N LEU A 184 -5.05 -7.90 7.92
CA LEU A 184 -6.22 -7.96 8.79
C LEU A 184 -6.26 -6.73 9.70
N TYR A 185 -7.41 -6.10 9.80
CA TYR A 185 -7.63 -4.90 10.61
C TYR A 185 -8.89 -5.05 11.45
N PHE A 186 -8.85 -4.59 12.70
CA PHE A 186 -10.04 -4.38 13.51
C PHE A 186 -10.53 -2.94 13.33
N VAL A 187 -11.82 -2.78 13.05
CA VAL A 187 -12.49 -1.50 12.89
C VAL A 187 -13.55 -1.36 13.99
N PRO A 188 -13.51 -0.30 14.81
CA PRO A 188 -14.51 -0.02 15.82
C PRO A 188 -15.96 0.01 15.33
N ARG A 189 -16.89 -0.29 16.24
CA ARG A 189 -18.34 -0.18 15.98
C ARG A 189 -18.75 1.20 15.48
N SER A 190 -18.16 2.28 16.00
CA SER A 190 -18.39 3.68 15.57
C SER A 190 -18.13 3.88 14.07
N HIS A 191 -17.21 3.12 13.50
CA HIS A 191 -16.72 3.27 12.13
C HIS A 191 -17.19 2.17 11.17
N MET A 192 -18.14 1.33 11.58
CA MET A 192 -18.59 0.21 10.75
C MET A 192 -19.25 0.62 9.42
N HIS A 193 -19.85 1.82 9.34
CA HIS A 193 -20.42 2.32 8.11
C HIS A 193 -19.35 2.59 7.03
N GLU A 194 -18.16 3.05 7.46
CA GLU A 194 -17.01 3.24 6.57
C GLU A 194 -16.47 1.92 6.02
N VAL A 195 -16.64 0.81 6.76
CA VAL A 195 -16.31 -0.54 6.26
C VAL A 195 -17.16 -0.90 5.06
N SER A 196 -18.47 -0.61 5.11
CA SER A 196 -19.36 -0.87 3.98
C SER A 196 -19.02 -0.02 2.77
N LEU A 197 -18.71 1.27 2.97
CA LEU A 197 -18.20 2.12 1.88
C LEU A 197 -16.89 1.58 1.30
N PHE A 198 -16.01 1.04 2.13
CA PHE A 198 -14.78 0.43 1.65
C PHE A 198 -15.03 -0.88 0.88
N GLU A 199 -15.98 -1.71 1.31
CA GLU A 199 -16.41 -2.91 0.59
C GLU A 199 -16.95 -2.55 -0.81
N ASP A 200 -17.86 -1.58 -0.88
CA ASP A 200 -18.43 -1.08 -2.15
C ASP A 200 -17.33 -0.52 -3.07
N PHE A 201 -16.33 0.15 -2.50
CA PHE A 201 -15.20 0.70 -3.26
C PHE A 201 -14.36 -0.40 -3.90
N ILE A 202 -14.03 -1.47 -3.15
CA ILE A 202 -13.27 -2.60 -3.69
C ILE A 202 -14.10 -3.37 -4.73
N GLU A 203 -15.41 -3.48 -4.56
CA GLU A 203 -16.30 -4.10 -5.54
C GLU A 203 -16.37 -3.29 -6.85
N ALA A 204 -16.51 -1.96 -6.76
CA ALA A 204 -16.46 -1.09 -7.93
C ALA A 204 -15.11 -1.18 -8.66
N LEU A 205 -14.00 -1.21 -7.93
CA LEU A 205 -12.68 -1.44 -8.51
C LEU A 205 -12.56 -2.79 -9.23
N ASN A 206 -13.20 -3.84 -8.70
CA ASN A 206 -13.22 -5.17 -9.32
C ASN A 206 -13.91 -5.15 -10.69
N THR A 207 -15.01 -4.40 -10.83
CA THR A 207 -15.73 -4.27 -12.12
C THR A 207 -14.86 -3.66 -13.22
N HIS A 208 -13.94 -2.76 -12.86
CA HIS A 208 -13.07 -2.05 -13.81
C HIS A 208 -11.63 -2.57 -13.86
N ASN A 209 -11.32 -3.66 -13.15
CA ASN A 209 -9.99 -4.23 -13.11
C ASN A 209 -9.62 -4.83 -14.48
N GLN A 210 -8.50 -4.36 -15.04
CA GLN A 210 -7.97 -4.82 -16.32
C GLN A 210 -7.32 -6.21 -16.23
N HIS A 211 -7.11 -6.71 -15.02
CA HIS A 211 -6.62 -8.05 -14.76
C HIS A 211 -7.76 -8.98 -14.33
N THR A 212 -7.62 -10.27 -14.66
CA THR A 212 -8.62 -11.31 -14.35
C THR A 212 -8.63 -11.74 -12.89
N SER A 213 -7.59 -11.41 -12.12
CA SER A 213 -7.51 -11.77 -10.70
C SER A 213 -8.32 -10.78 -9.88
N PRO A 214 -9.38 -11.22 -9.17
CA PRO A 214 -10.20 -10.31 -8.39
C PRO A 214 -9.45 -9.82 -7.14
N LEU A 215 -9.79 -8.61 -6.75
CA LEU A 215 -9.56 -8.06 -5.42
C LEU A 215 -10.49 -8.78 -4.43
N VAL A 216 -10.01 -8.93 -3.21
CA VAL A 216 -10.78 -9.56 -2.14
C VAL A 216 -11.00 -8.52 -1.05
N VAL A 217 -12.23 -8.40 -0.57
CA VAL A 217 -12.57 -7.69 0.66
C VAL A 217 -13.57 -8.56 1.42
N ASN A 218 -13.32 -8.78 2.70
CA ASN A 218 -14.22 -9.51 3.58
C ASN A 218 -14.23 -8.82 4.93
N SER A 219 -15.42 -8.62 5.49
CA SER A 219 -15.57 -8.19 6.87
C SER A 219 -16.38 -9.19 7.71
N MET A 220 -16.08 -9.24 9.00
CA MET A 220 -16.74 -10.14 9.95
C MET A 220 -16.91 -9.45 11.29
N TYR A 221 -18.08 -9.58 11.92
CA TYR A 221 -18.36 -8.91 13.20
C TYR A 221 -17.54 -9.50 14.33
N VAL A 222 -17.15 -8.66 15.29
CA VAL A 222 -16.46 -9.07 16.53
C VAL A 222 -17.43 -8.94 17.69
N MET A 223 -17.62 -10.02 18.43
CA MET A 223 -18.49 -10.03 19.61
C MET A 223 -17.96 -9.12 20.73
N ASP A 224 -18.86 -8.48 21.44
CA ASP A 224 -18.59 -7.76 22.69
C ASP A 224 -18.65 -8.71 23.87
N ASP A 225 -17.52 -9.37 24.12
CA ASP A 225 -17.25 -10.13 25.33
C ASP A 225 -15.91 -9.74 25.95
N GLU A 226 -15.70 -10.14 27.22
CA GLU A 226 -14.49 -9.78 27.97
C GLU A 226 -13.21 -10.37 27.35
N LYS A 227 -13.31 -11.55 26.72
CA LYS A 227 -12.17 -12.20 26.06
C LYS A 227 -11.74 -11.36 24.85
N GLN A 228 -12.69 -11.01 23.97
CA GLN A 228 -12.43 -10.18 22.80
C GLN A 228 -11.91 -8.80 23.21
N ARG A 229 -12.51 -8.13 24.21
CA ARG A 229 -12.01 -6.85 24.70
C ARG A 229 -10.56 -6.93 25.19
N ARG A 230 -10.20 -7.99 25.90
CA ARG A 230 -8.83 -8.22 26.39
C ARG A 230 -7.86 -8.45 25.25
N GLU A 231 -8.23 -9.25 24.25
CA GLU A 231 -7.41 -9.52 23.07
C GLU A 231 -7.24 -8.26 22.21
N MET A 232 -8.30 -7.49 21.99
CA MET A 232 -8.24 -6.22 21.26
C MET A 232 -7.43 -5.17 22.01
N ALA A 233 -7.52 -5.10 23.34
CA ALA A 233 -6.65 -4.23 24.13
C ALA A 233 -5.17 -4.63 23.97
N ALA A 234 -4.85 -5.92 24.01
CA ALA A 234 -3.48 -6.41 23.83
C ALA A 234 -2.94 -6.08 22.43
N GLU A 235 -3.72 -6.29 21.37
CA GLU A 235 -3.36 -5.88 20.01
C GLU A 235 -3.21 -4.36 19.91
N PHE A 236 -4.07 -3.58 20.57
CA PHE A 236 -3.97 -2.12 20.60
C PHE A 236 -2.64 -1.68 21.21
N TYR A 237 -2.29 -2.20 22.39
CA TYR A 237 -1.00 -1.92 23.04
C TYR A 237 0.18 -2.25 22.14
N ASN A 238 0.17 -3.41 21.48
CA ASN A 238 1.26 -3.85 20.62
C ASN A 238 1.46 -2.96 19.40
N ASN A 239 0.40 -2.43 18.81
CA ASN A 239 0.50 -1.52 17.67
C ASN A 239 0.87 -0.11 18.12
N VAL A 240 0.18 0.42 19.13
CA VAL A 240 0.40 1.79 19.58
C VAL A 240 1.80 1.97 20.16
N ARG A 241 2.38 0.98 20.84
CA ARG A 241 3.80 1.07 21.26
C ARG A 241 4.75 1.24 20.08
N LYS A 242 4.55 0.50 18.99
CA LYS A 242 5.36 0.63 17.77
C LYS A 242 5.19 2.01 17.11
N GLU A 243 3.95 2.50 17.05
CA GLU A 243 3.67 3.85 16.53
C GLU A 243 4.30 4.93 17.41
N ILE A 244 4.21 4.79 18.73
CA ILE A 244 4.84 5.72 19.68
C ILE A 244 6.35 5.72 19.50
N GLU A 245 7.00 4.56 19.42
CA GLU A 245 8.45 4.44 19.18
C GLU A 245 8.84 5.18 17.89
N GLU A 246 8.13 4.94 16.78
CA GLU A 246 8.37 5.65 15.52
C GLU A 246 8.20 7.17 15.68
N TYR A 247 7.16 7.61 16.38
CA TYR A 247 6.84 9.03 16.54
C TYR A 247 7.89 9.72 17.42
N GLN A 248 8.35 9.05 18.47
CA GLN A 248 9.43 9.54 19.34
C GLN A 248 10.74 9.68 18.56
N GLU A 249 11.16 8.66 17.81
CA GLU A 249 12.38 8.73 17.00
C GLU A 249 12.33 9.88 15.98
N ARG A 250 11.19 10.04 15.30
CA ARG A 250 10.99 11.08 14.30
C ARG A 250 10.96 12.48 14.90
N ALA A 251 10.27 12.67 16.02
CA ALA A 251 10.24 13.93 16.74
C ALA A 251 11.64 14.29 17.26
N GLN A 252 12.34 13.34 17.88
CA GLN A 252 13.70 13.54 18.37
C GLN A 252 14.65 13.91 17.24
N HIS A 253 14.57 13.23 16.08
CA HIS A 253 15.38 13.57 14.91
C HIS A 253 15.10 15.00 14.41
N LEU A 254 13.84 15.43 14.33
CA LEU A 254 13.50 16.81 13.92
C LEU A 254 14.03 17.85 14.90
N ILE A 255 14.01 17.52 16.20
CA ILE A 255 14.51 18.37 17.27
C ILE A 255 16.05 18.46 17.22
N SER A 256 16.75 17.32 17.08
CA SER A 256 18.21 17.28 17.10
C SER A 256 18.85 17.83 15.82
N SER A 257 18.21 17.60 14.66
CA SER A 257 18.69 18.10 13.36
C SER A 257 18.45 19.60 13.15
N GLY A 258 17.70 20.28 14.04
CA GLY A 258 17.40 21.70 13.91
C GLY A 258 16.53 22.02 12.69
N SER A 259 15.60 21.13 12.35
CA SER A 259 14.74 21.25 11.15
C SER A 259 14.04 22.61 11.06
N GLN A 260 14.15 23.26 9.89
CA GLN A 260 13.58 24.59 9.60
C GLN A 260 12.24 24.54 8.86
N SER A 261 11.57 23.39 8.87
CA SER A 261 10.32 23.16 8.13
C SER A 261 9.10 23.09 9.07
N PRO A 262 8.34 24.19 9.21
CA PRO A 262 7.11 24.22 10.00
C PRO A 262 6.07 23.18 9.56
N SER A 263 5.93 22.97 8.25
CA SER A 263 4.93 22.05 7.69
C SER A 263 5.19 20.59 8.09
N ILE A 264 6.46 20.17 8.12
CA ILE A 264 6.83 18.81 8.56
C ILE A 264 6.54 18.67 10.06
N MET A 265 6.92 19.65 10.88
CA MET A 265 6.67 19.60 12.32
C MET A 265 5.17 19.60 12.66
N ASN A 266 4.38 20.47 12.02
CA ASN A 266 2.92 20.49 12.16
C ASN A 266 2.27 19.16 11.77
N ARG A 267 2.77 18.50 10.71
CA ARG A 267 2.28 17.17 10.33
C ARG A 267 2.53 16.13 11.43
N TRP A 268 3.68 16.16 12.10
CA TRP A 268 3.97 15.22 13.19
C TRP A 268 3.17 15.54 14.46
N ILE A 269 2.95 16.82 14.77
CA ILE A 269 2.05 17.24 15.85
C ILE A 269 0.65 16.66 15.62
N LEU A 270 0.08 16.85 14.42
CA LEU A 270 -1.24 16.30 14.06
C LEU A 270 -1.29 14.77 14.19
N LYS A 271 -0.22 14.07 13.84
CA LYS A 271 -0.14 12.61 14.02
C LYS A 271 -0.16 12.20 15.49
N ILE A 272 0.57 12.92 16.34
CA ILE A 272 0.61 12.65 17.80
C ILE A 272 -0.78 12.89 18.39
N ASP A 273 -1.42 14.01 18.04
CA ASP A 273 -2.78 14.34 18.52
C ASP A 273 -3.81 13.31 18.06
N ALA A 274 -3.72 12.85 16.80
CA ALA A 274 -4.58 11.80 16.26
C ALA A 274 -4.40 10.46 17.01
N LEU A 275 -3.16 10.08 17.36
CA LEU A 275 -2.89 8.86 18.11
C LEU A 275 -3.45 8.93 19.53
N GLU A 276 -3.41 10.09 20.17
CA GLU A 276 -4.06 10.31 21.46
C GLU A 276 -5.59 10.22 21.40
N ALA A 277 -6.19 10.81 20.36
CA ALA A 277 -7.63 10.72 20.15
C ALA A 277 -8.05 9.26 19.95
N LYS A 278 -7.30 8.52 19.13
CA LYS A 278 -7.51 7.08 18.90
C LYS A 278 -7.43 6.27 20.19
N LYS A 279 -6.47 6.57 21.09
CA LYS A 279 -6.43 5.93 22.41
C LYS A 279 -7.73 6.12 23.18
N ARG A 280 -8.22 7.35 23.29
CA ARG A 280 -9.45 7.64 24.08
C ARG A 280 -10.66 6.90 23.53
N GLU A 281 -10.81 6.88 22.21
CA GLU A 281 -11.90 6.15 21.57
C GLU A 281 -11.83 4.65 21.87
N TYR A 282 -10.64 4.04 21.78
CA TYR A 282 -10.46 2.63 22.10
C TYR A 282 -10.66 2.32 23.59
N GLU A 283 -10.34 3.24 24.50
CA GLU A 283 -10.65 3.09 25.93
C GLU A 283 -12.17 3.00 26.17
N GLU A 284 -12.95 3.82 25.46
CA GLU A 284 -14.41 3.83 25.50
C GLU A 284 -15.00 2.53 24.92
N ILE A 285 -14.55 2.12 23.73
CA ILE A 285 -15.04 0.92 23.04
C ILE A 285 -14.73 -0.35 23.82
N LEU A 286 -13.51 -0.44 24.37
CA LEU A 286 -13.08 -1.61 25.13
C LEU A 286 -13.57 -1.57 26.59
N ASN A 287 -14.21 -0.47 26.99
CA ASN A 287 -14.64 -0.18 28.36
C ASN A 287 -13.51 -0.48 29.36
N ARG A 288 -12.31 0.03 29.05
CA ARG A 288 -11.08 -0.26 29.79
C ARG A 288 -10.09 0.89 29.65
N GLN A 289 -9.49 1.29 30.75
CA GLN A 289 -8.38 2.24 30.74
C GLN A 289 -7.12 1.59 30.18
N LEU A 290 -6.46 2.29 29.26
CA LEU A 290 -5.22 1.87 28.62
C LEU A 290 -4.02 2.53 29.32
N ASP A 291 -3.98 2.36 30.65
CA ASP A 291 -3.09 3.12 31.53
C ASP A 291 -1.61 2.82 31.32
N ASP A 292 -1.29 1.62 30.84
CA ASP A 292 0.07 1.19 30.54
C ASP A 292 0.74 2.07 29.47
N LEU A 293 -0.01 2.90 28.74
CA LEU A 293 0.51 3.85 27.74
C LEU A 293 0.62 5.29 28.27
N ASN A 294 0.13 5.60 29.47
CA ASN A 294 0.03 6.98 29.98
C ASN A 294 1.38 7.69 30.02
N SER A 295 2.42 6.96 30.42
CA SER A 295 3.79 7.50 30.50
C SER A 295 4.36 7.82 29.13
N GLU A 296 4.18 6.92 28.17
CA GLU A 296 4.67 7.09 26.80
C GLU A 296 3.94 8.22 26.08
N PHE A 297 2.62 8.36 26.31
CA PHE A 297 1.85 9.50 25.79
C PHE A 297 2.27 10.82 26.44
N THR A 298 2.64 10.83 27.73
CA THR A 298 3.17 12.04 28.39
C THR A 298 4.48 12.51 27.72
N ILE A 299 5.34 11.56 27.33
CA ILE A 299 6.57 11.86 26.57
C ILE A 299 6.21 12.43 25.19
N LEU A 300 5.26 11.81 24.47
CA LEU A 300 4.81 12.32 23.16
C LEU A 300 4.23 13.73 23.24
N ARG A 301 3.44 14.05 24.27
CA ARG A 301 2.94 15.42 24.50
C ARG A 301 4.08 16.41 24.66
N THR A 302 5.11 16.03 25.39
CA THR A 302 6.29 16.88 25.59
C THR A 302 7.00 17.15 24.26
N PHE A 303 7.17 16.12 23.41
CA PHE A 303 7.70 16.30 22.07
C PHE A 303 6.79 17.18 21.18
N SER A 304 5.48 16.97 21.21
CA SER A 304 4.51 17.79 20.47
C SER A 304 4.60 19.27 20.86
N GLN A 305 4.69 19.56 22.16
CA GLN A 305 4.85 20.93 22.68
C GLN A 305 6.16 21.59 22.24
N GLU A 306 7.27 20.84 22.27
CA GLU A 306 8.58 21.33 21.82
C GLU A 306 8.58 21.64 20.31
N LEU A 307 8.01 20.73 19.49
CA LEU A 307 7.84 20.96 18.06
C LEU A 307 6.98 22.20 17.80
N ALA A 308 5.88 22.37 18.51
CA ALA A 308 5.00 23.53 18.37
C ALA A 308 5.70 24.85 18.76
N SER A 309 6.55 24.83 19.78
CA SER A 309 7.37 25.98 20.18
C SER A 309 8.34 26.40 19.07
N ARG A 310 8.97 25.43 18.41
CA ARG A 310 9.90 25.65 17.30
C ARG A 310 9.21 26.16 16.05
N VAL A 311 8.05 25.61 15.71
CA VAL A 311 7.19 26.11 14.63
C VAL A 311 6.91 27.60 14.81
N ARG A 312 6.41 27.99 15.99
CA ARG A 312 6.14 29.41 16.31
C ARG A 312 7.38 30.28 16.19
N SER A 313 8.53 29.79 16.67
CA SER A 313 9.80 30.54 16.61
C SER A 313 10.24 30.80 15.17
N ILE A 314 10.13 29.80 14.29
CA ILE A 314 10.48 29.92 12.86
C ILE A 314 9.52 30.86 12.13
N GLU A 315 8.22 30.76 12.42
CA GLU A 315 7.20 31.64 11.84
C GLU A 315 7.44 33.10 12.22
N LEU A 316 7.78 33.38 13.48
CA LEU A 316 8.16 34.71 13.96
C LEU A 316 9.43 35.24 13.27
N GLN A 317 10.45 34.40 13.08
CA GLN A 317 11.67 34.78 12.36
C GLN A 317 11.43 35.09 10.88
N LYS A 318 10.45 34.46 10.24
CA LYS A 318 10.09 34.73 8.83
C LYS A 318 9.21 35.96 8.65
N ALA A 319 8.51 36.37 9.71
CA ALA A 319 7.63 37.54 9.70
C ALA A 319 8.36 38.85 10.05
N ALA A 320 9.58 38.76 10.58
CA ALA A 320 10.47 39.89 10.88
C ALA A 320 11.40 40.20 9.69
#